data_AF-A0A0G4HKH7-F1
#
_entry.id   AF-A0A0G4HKH7-F1
#
_cell.length_a   1.000
_cell.length_b   1.000
_cell.length_c   1.000
_cell.angle_alpha   90.00
_cell.angle_beta   90.00
_cell.angle_gamma   90.00
#
_symmetry.space_group_name_H-M   'P 1'
#
loop_
_entity.id
_entity.type
_entity.pdbx_description
1 polymer ?
#
loop_
_entity_poly.entity_id
_entity_poly.type
_entity_poly.pdbx_seq_one_letter_code
_entity_poly.pdbx_strand_id
1 'polypeptide(L)'
;MREYIQLSDIQVSKQLGSVRQYFSRFLKQWYDKTQRSASPFVNVEDLFTRLSERFPDPNKQTDLRGEVRNVRCQDNEGVHKYSVRFNDITEGIVDVSEIDLMYDYIRGLPDEVRKEVRRRKPDSLDAAMKDAEEAEQLLSGGRKKDYGGQGRDG
;
A
#
# COMPACT_ATOMS: atom_id res chain seq x y z
N MET A 1 -25.23 -4.95 -6.25
CA MET A 1 -26.10 -3.84 -5.79
C MET A 1 -25.99 -2.61 -6.69
N ARG A 2 -24.79 -2.06 -6.98
CA ARG A 2 -24.64 -0.96 -7.97
C ARG A 2 -25.24 -1.31 -9.33
N GLU A 3 -24.86 -2.46 -9.88
CA GLU A 3 -25.40 -2.97 -11.14
C GLU A 3 -26.92 -3.15 -11.10
N TYR A 4 -27.47 -3.64 -9.99
CA TYR A 4 -28.92 -3.77 -9.81
C TYR A 4 -29.62 -2.41 -9.92
N ILE A 5 -29.08 -1.35 -9.28
CA ILE A 5 -29.68 0.00 -9.33
C ILE A 5 -29.58 0.59 -10.74
N GLN A 6 -28.45 0.40 -11.41
CA GLN A 6 -28.21 0.89 -12.77
C GLN A 6 -29.11 0.20 -13.81
N LEU A 7 -29.36 -1.10 -13.63
CA LEU A 7 -30.21 -1.89 -14.52
C LEU A 7 -31.70 -1.81 -14.15
N SER A 8 -32.02 -1.32 -12.95
CA SER A 8 -33.40 -1.17 -12.48
C SER A 8 -33.99 0.18 -12.86
N ASP A 9 -35.28 0.19 -13.20
CA ASP A 9 -36.03 1.42 -13.52
C ASP A 9 -36.45 2.21 -12.25
N ILE A 10 -35.62 2.18 -11.20
CA ILE A 10 -35.90 2.85 -9.94
C ILE A 10 -35.68 4.35 -10.12
N GLN A 11 -36.75 5.11 -9.93
CA GLN A 11 -36.72 6.57 -9.90
C GLN A 11 -35.60 7.07 -8.98
N VAL A 12 -34.75 7.98 -9.49
CA VAL A 12 -33.54 8.49 -8.81
C VAL A 12 -33.81 8.91 -7.36
N SER A 13 -34.93 9.60 -7.10
CA SER A 13 -35.34 10.04 -5.76
C SER A 13 -35.59 8.90 -4.75
N LYS A 14 -35.86 7.68 -5.22
CA LYS A 14 -36.14 6.50 -4.39
C LYS A 14 -34.94 5.56 -4.26
N GLN A 15 -33.87 5.78 -5.01
CA GLN A 15 -32.74 4.85 -5.06
C GLN A 15 -32.06 4.72 -3.69
N LEU A 16 -31.75 5.83 -3.02
CA LEU A 16 -31.17 5.83 -1.67
C LEU A 16 -32.01 5.05 -0.65
N GLY A 17 -33.33 5.28 -0.66
CA GLY A 17 -34.28 4.55 0.19
C GLY A 17 -34.32 3.05 -0.13
N SER A 18 -34.15 2.68 -1.39
CA SER A 18 -34.09 1.29 -1.84
C SER A 18 -32.81 0.60 -1.36
N VAL A 19 -31.65 1.26 -1.47
CA VAL A 19 -30.36 0.72 -0.95
C VAL A 19 -30.42 0.51 0.55
N ARG A 20 -30.99 1.47 1.29
CA ARG A 20 -31.14 1.39 2.74
C ARG A 20 -31.88 0.13 3.20
N GLN A 21 -32.80 -0.43 2.41
CA GLN A 21 -33.55 -1.62 2.81
C GLN A 21 -32.65 -2.84 3.05
N TYR A 22 -31.57 -2.96 2.29
CA TYR A 22 -30.59 -4.04 2.34
C TYR A 22 -29.56 -3.88 3.47
N PHE A 23 -29.55 -2.75 4.16
CA PHE A 23 -28.60 -2.51 5.24
C PHE A 23 -28.94 -3.32 6.50
N SER A 24 -27.86 -3.78 7.16
CA SER A 24 -27.94 -4.30 8.53
C SER A 24 -28.43 -3.19 9.48
N ARG A 25 -28.87 -3.58 10.69
CA ARG A 25 -29.37 -2.63 11.69
C ARG A 25 -28.39 -1.49 11.98
N PHE A 26 -27.11 -1.79 12.11
CA PHE A 26 -26.06 -0.80 12.38
C PHE A 26 -25.87 0.17 11.20
N LEU A 27 -25.84 -0.35 9.97
CA LEU A 27 -25.72 0.48 8.77
C LEU A 27 -26.95 1.37 8.56
N LYS A 28 -28.17 0.88 8.87
CA LYS A 28 -29.40 1.70 8.86
C LYS A 28 -29.31 2.85 9.85
N GLN A 29 -28.83 2.58 11.07
CA GLN A 29 -28.69 3.62 12.09
C GLN A 29 -27.66 4.69 11.68
N TRP A 30 -26.52 4.28 11.13
CA TRP A 30 -25.53 5.21 10.59
C TRP A 30 -26.11 6.03 9.43
N TYR A 31 -26.76 5.38 8.47
CA TYR A 31 -27.40 6.05 7.33
C TYR A 31 -28.42 7.10 7.79
N ASP A 32 -29.32 6.73 8.71
CA ASP A 32 -30.36 7.63 9.22
C ASP A 32 -29.77 8.82 9.98
N LYS A 33 -28.66 8.61 10.71
CA LYS A 33 -27.93 9.69 11.37
C LYS A 33 -27.29 10.65 10.36
N THR A 34 -26.65 10.13 9.32
CA THR A 34 -26.00 10.93 8.28
C THR A 34 -27.02 11.73 7.47
N GLN A 35 -28.15 11.14 7.12
CA GLN A 35 -29.26 11.83 6.43
C GLN A 35 -29.89 12.97 7.25
N ARG A 36 -29.78 12.94 8.58
CA ARG A 36 -30.22 14.02 9.48
C ARG A 36 -29.11 15.01 9.83
N SER A 37 -27.90 14.81 9.30
CA SER A 37 -26.74 15.67 9.58
C SER A 37 -26.68 16.85 8.61
N ALA A 38 -25.71 17.75 8.82
CA ALA A 38 -25.42 18.85 7.89
C ALA A 38 -24.89 18.40 6.52
N SER A 39 -24.51 17.12 6.37
CA SER A 39 -24.00 16.54 5.12
C SER A 39 -24.71 15.20 4.82
N PRO A 40 -25.99 15.24 4.38
CA PRO A 40 -26.71 14.04 3.95
C PRO A 40 -26.11 13.45 2.66
N PHE A 41 -26.45 12.19 2.36
CA PHE A 41 -26.06 11.61 1.07
C PHE A 41 -26.88 12.24 -0.04
N VAL A 42 -26.20 12.73 -1.07
CA VAL A 42 -26.83 13.41 -2.21
C VAL A 42 -27.41 12.40 -3.21
N ASN A 43 -26.72 11.28 -3.40
CA ASN A 43 -27.11 10.22 -4.31
C ASN A 43 -26.47 8.88 -3.90
N VAL A 44 -26.80 7.82 -4.64
CA VAL A 44 -26.29 6.47 -4.37
C VAL A 44 -24.77 6.35 -4.53
N GLU A 45 -24.17 7.11 -5.43
CA GLU A 45 -22.72 7.12 -5.63
C GLU A 45 -22.00 7.70 -4.41
N ASP A 46 -22.44 8.86 -3.91
CA ASP A 46 -21.95 9.48 -2.67
C ASP A 46 -22.11 8.52 -1.47
N LEU A 47 -23.26 7.83 -1.37
CA LEU A 47 -23.47 6.80 -0.35
C LEU A 47 -22.43 5.66 -0.45
N PHE A 48 -22.21 5.12 -1.65
CA PHE A 48 -21.24 4.02 -1.80
C PHE A 48 -19.80 4.47 -1.57
N THR A 49 -19.42 5.69 -1.98
CA THR A 49 -18.10 6.26 -1.69
C THR A 49 -17.87 6.37 -0.19
N ARG A 50 -18.80 6.98 0.55
CA ARG A 50 -18.69 7.10 2.01
C ARG A 50 -18.75 5.75 2.73
N LEU A 51 -19.48 4.77 2.18
CA LEU A 51 -19.43 3.39 2.68
C LEU A 51 -18.04 2.78 2.52
N SER A 52 -17.41 2.93 1.34
CA SER A 52 -16.06 2.41 1.10
C SER A 52 -14.99 3.09 1.95
N GLU A 53 -15.13 4.39 2.23
CA GLU A 53 -14.24 5.12 3.14
C GLU A 53 -14.45 4.69 4.60
N ARG A 54 -15.71 4.52 5.01
CA ARG A 54 -16.05 4.21 6.40
C ARG A 54 -15.76 2.76 6.78
N PHE A 55 -15.89 1.86 5.81
CA PHE A 55 -15.72 0.41 5.96
C PHE A 55 -14.84 -0.11 4.82
N PRO A 56 -13.52 0.17 4.87
CA PRO A 56 -12.58 -0.43 3.93
C PRO A 56 -12.68 -1.95 4.05
N ASP A 57 -12.62 -2.65 2.92
CA ASP A 57 -12.76 -4.11 2.86
C ASP A 57 -11.69 -4.78 3.76
N PRO A 58 -12.09 -5.44 4.86
CA PRO A 58 -11.15 -6.09 5.76
C PRO A 58 -10.31 -7.18 5.07
N ASN A 59 -10.84 -7.81 4.02
CA ASN A 59 -10.10 -8.80 3.25
C ASN A 59 -9.02 -8.10 2.43
N LYS A 60 -9.36 -7.00 1.74
CA LYS A 60 -8.38 -6.19 1.00
C LYS A 60 -7.26 -5.66 1.89
N GLN A 61 -7.57 -5.19 3.11
CA GLN A 61 -6.56 -4.77 4.07
C GLN A 61 -5.66 -5.94 4.52
N THR A 62 -6.26 -7.12 4.72
CA THR A 62 -5.52 -8.34 5.09
C THR A 62 -4.59 -8.78 3.97
N ASP A 63 -5.08 -8.78 2.74
CA ASP A 63 -4.34 -9.16 1.53
C ASP A 63 -3.15 -8.21 1.31
N LEU A 64 -3.38 -6.89 1.36
CA LEU A 64 -2.32 -5.89 1.23
C LEU A 64 -1.25 -6.04 2.32
N ARG A 65 -1.62 -6.31 3.58
CA ARG A 65 -0.65 -6.60 4.65
C ARG A 65 0.14 -7.88 4.37
N GLY A 66 -0.51 -8.89 3.79
CA GLY A 66 0.14 -10.10 3.32
C GLY A 66 1.15 -9.80 2.20
N GLU A 67 0.79 -8.93 1.26
CA GLU A 67 1.66 -8.50 0.16
C GLU A 67 2.88 -7.71 0.67
N VAL A 68 2.71 -6.74 1.56
CA VAL A 68 3.83 -6.00 2.20
C VAL A 68 4.79 -6.95 2.91
N ARG A 69 4.27 -7.96 3.60
CA ARG A 69 5.14 -8.95 4.27
C ARG A 69 5.86 -9.86 3.29
N ASN A 70 5.35 -10.07 2.09
CA ASN A 70 5.91 -11.04 1.15
C ASN A 70 6.71 -10.39 0.02
N VAL A 71 6.54 -9.10 -0.22
CA VAL A 71 7.29 -8.39 -1.26
C VAL A 71 8.79 -8.39 -0.93
N ARG A 72 9.60 -8.69 -1.94
CA ARG A 72 11.06 -8.75 -1.86
C ARG A 72 11.64 -8.08 -3.09
N CYS A 73 12.83 -7.51 -2.92
CA CYS A 73 13.68 -7.12 -4.02
C CYS A 73 14.12 -8.37 -4.77
N GLN A 74 13.77 -8.45 -6.05
CA GLN A 74 14.16 -9.52 -6.97
C GLN A 74 15.62 -9.36 -7.42
N ASP A 75 16.28 -10.47 -7.77
CA ASP A 75 17.71 -10.46 -8.13
C ASP A 75 18.04 -9.62 -9.38
N ASN A 76 17.06 -9.41 -10.25
CA ASN A 76 17.19 -8.66 -11.50
C ASN A 76 16.53 -7.27 -11.45
N GLU A 77 16.00 -6.87 -10.29
CA GLU A 77 15.44 -5.53 -10.12
C GLU A 77 16.33 -4.72 -9.18
N GLY A 78 16.50 -3.44 -9.50
CA GLY A 78 17.17 -2.51 -8.61
C GLY A 78 16.30 -2.16 -7.41
N VAL A 79 16.93 -1.76 -6.31
CA VAL A 79 16.29 -1.32 -5.07
C VAL A 79 15.26 -0.24 -5.32
N HIS A 80 15.52 0.71 -6.23
CA HIS A 80 14.56 1.76 -6.58
C HIS A 80 13.21 1.21 -7.04
N LYS A 81 13.23 0.21 -7.94
CA LYS A 81 11.99 -0.40 -8.46
C LYS A 81 11.25 -1.16 -7.35
N TYR A 82 12.00 -1.83 -6.46
CA TYR A 82 11.43 -2.46 -5.29
C TYR A 82 10.76 -1.43 -4.35
N SER A 83 11.41 -0.30 -4.06
CA SER A 83 10.87 0.78 -3.23
C SER A 83 9.55 1.35 -3.76
N VAL A 84 9.47 1.58 -5.08
CA VAL A 84 8.23 2.05 -5.73
C VAL A 84 7.08 1.06 -5.51
N ARG A 85 7.29 -0.23 -5.81
CA ARG A 85 6.25 -1.25 -5.59
C ARG A 85 5.86 -1.39 -4.12
N PHE A 86 6.83 -1.29 -3.21
CA PHE A 86 6.56 -1.34 -1.79
C PHE A 86 5.62 -0.20 -1.39
N ASN A 87 5.93 1.03 -1.81
CA ASN A 87 5.08 2.19 -1.56
C ASN A 87 3.67 2.03 -2.15
N ASP A 88 3.56 1.58 -3.39
CA ASP A 88 2.26 1.36 -4.06
C ASP A 88 1.34 0.43 -3.25
N ILE A 89 1.89 -0.63 -2.64
CA ILE A 89 1.12 -1.55 -1.78
C ILE A 89 0.74 -0.85 -0.46
N THR A 90 1.67 -0.11 0.15
CA THR A 90 1.45 0.55 1.45
C THR A 90 0.46 1.70 1.41
N GLU A 91 0.36 2.44 0.30
CA GLU A 91 -0.64 3.52 0.12
C GLU A 91 -2.08 3.01 0.27
N GLY A 92 -2.31 1.72 0.00
CA GLY A 92 -3.62 1.07 0.17
C GLY A 92 -3.95 0.68 1.60
N ILE A 93 -3.03 0.78 2.55
CA ILE A 93 -3.19 0.31 3.93
C ILE A 93 -3.51 1.49 4.85
N VAL A 94 -4.63 1.41 5.56
CA VAL A 94 -5.15 2.56 6.33
C VAL A 94 -4.54 2.64 7.75
N ASP A 95 -4.11 1.52 8.32
CA ASP A 95 -3.75 1.44 9.75
C ASP A 95 -2.50 0.58 9.99
N VAL A 96 -1.35 1.05 9.54
CA VAL A 96 -0.06 0.38 9.77
C VAL A 96 0.95 1.36 10.35
N SER A 97 1.73 0.90 11.33
CA SER A 97 2.77 1.75 11.89
C SER A 97 3.93 1.89 10.91
N GLU A 98 4.54 3.08 10.86
CA GLU A 98 5.71 3.31 10.02
C GLU A 98 6.88 2.40 10.41
N ILE A 99 7.00 2.05 11.70
CA ILE A 99 8.01 1.12 12.20
C ILE A 99 7.83 -0.28 11.59
N ASP A 100 6.57 -0.77 11.51
CA ASP A 100 6.28 -2.06 10.90
C ASP A 100 6.59 -2.04 9.39
N LEU A 101 6.22 -0.96 8.71
CA LEU A 101 6.55 -0.78 7.29
C LEU A 101 8.05 -0.77 7.04
N MET A 102 8.80 -0.01 7.84
CA MET A 102 10.25 0.04 7.75
C MET A 102 10.88 -1.35 8.01
N TYR A 103 10.37 -2.09 8.99
CA TYR A 103 10.82 -3.45 9.27
C TYR A 103 10.59 -4.38 8.08
N ASP A 104 9.39 -4.39 7.51
CA ASP A 104 9.05 -5.23 6.36
C ASP A 104 9.81 -4.82 5.10
N TYR A 105 9.99 -3.51 4.87
CA TYR A 105 10.79 -2.97 3.78
C TYR A 105 12.24 -3.45 3.86
N ILE A 106 12.91 -3.24 5.01
CA ILE A 106 14.31 -3.65 5.22
C ILE A 106 14.45 -5.17 5.13
N ARG A 107 13.47 -5.92 5.62
CA ARG A 107 13.47 -7.38 5.52
C ARG A 107 13.46 -7.87 4.08
N GLY A 108 12.84 -7.12 3.18
CA GLY A 108 12.75 -7.47 1.77
C GLY A 108 13.91 -7.04 0.88
N LEU A 109 14.89 -6.30 1.42
CA LEU A 109 16.09 -5.90 0.70
C LEU A 109 17.07 -7.06 0.47
N PRO A 110 17.91 -7.00 -0.58
CA PRO A 110 19.03 -7.93 -0.77
C PRO A 110 19.99 -7.91 0.43
N ASP A 111 20.64 -9.04 0.72
CA ASP A 111 21.40 -9.23 1.96
C ASP A 111 22.46 -8.15 2.22
N GLU A 112 23.26 -7.78 1.22
CA GLU A 112 24.32 -6.79 1.38
C GLU A 112 23.77 -5.37 1.57
N VAL A 113 22.72 -5.00 0.83
CA VAL A 113 22.03 -3.71 0.99
C VAL A 113 21.40 -3.63 2.37
N ARG A 114 20.70 -4.69 2.80
CA ARG A 114 20.05 -4.80 4.11
C ARG A 114 21.02 -4.61 5.26
N LYS A 115 22.23 -5.17 5.17
CA LYS A 115 23.29 -4.98 6.19
C LYS A 115 23.68 -3.51 6.30
N GLU A 116 23.90 -2.83 5.18
CA GLU A 116 24.25 -1.40 5.18
C GLU A 116 23.13 -0.52 5.73
N VAL A 117 21.88 -0.74 5.32
CA VAL A 117 20.73 0.03 5.84
C VAL A 117 20.60 -0.16 7.36
N ARG A 118 20.72 -1.40 7.86
CA ARG A 118 20.67 -1.66 9.31
C ARG A 118 21.81 -0.99 10.07
N ARG A 119 22.99 -0.84 9.46
CA ARG A 119 24.14 -0.14 10.07
C ARG A 119 23.86 1.35 10.22
N ARG A 120 23.16 1.96 9.25
CA ARG A 120 22.79 3.38 9.25
C ARG A 120 21.66 3.73 10.22
N LYS A 121 20.82 2.75 10.57
CA LYS A 121 19.71 2.89 11.54
C LYS A 121 18.74 4.01 11.13
N PRO A 122 18.04 3.87 9.99
CA PRO A 122 17.03 4.84 9.59
C PRO A 122 15.94 4.97 10.65
N ASP A 123 15.39 6.17 10.78
CA ASP A 123 14.34 6.54 11.73
C ASP A 123 12.94 6.67 11.08
N SER A 124 12.88 6.54 9.75
CA SER A 124 11.67 6.64 8.93
C SER A 124 11.76 5.70 7.73
N LEU A 125 10.62 5.39 7.13
CA LEU A 125 10.57 4.55 5.93
C LEU A 125 11.31 5.22 4.75
N ASP A 126 11.13 6.53 4.58
CA ASP A 126 11.80 7.30 3.53
C ASP A 126 13.33 7.29 3.68
N ALA A 127 13.84 7.47 4.91
CA ALA A 127 15.26 7.34 5.19
C ALA A 127 15.78 5.94 4.87
N ALA A 128 15.02 4.89 5.21
CA ALA A 128 15.39 3.51 4.90
C ALA A 128 15.47 3.26 3.39
N MET A 129 14.53 3.82 2.61
CA MET A 129 14.53 3.72 1.14
C MET A 129 15.73 4.43 0.51
N LYS A 130 15.99 5.66 0.95
CA LYS A 130 17.15 6.42 0.49
C LYS A 130 18.46 5.72 0.81
N ASP A 131 18.61 5.22 2.04
CA ASP A 131 19.79 4.48 2.47
C ASP A 131 20.00 3.20 1.65
N ALA A 132 18.91 2.52 1.26
CA ALA A 132 18.97 1.32 0.46
C ALA A 132 19.45 1.60 -0.97
N GLU A 133 18.94 2.67 -1.60
CA GLU A 133 19.38 3.09 -2.93
C GLU A 133 20.86 3.51 -2.93
N GLU A 134 21.29 4.29 -1.94
CA GLU A 134 22.70 4.67 -1.79
C GLU A 134 23.59 3.43 -1.57
N ALA A 135 23.16 2.46 -0.76
CA ALA A 135 23.91 1.23 -0.54
C ALA A 135 24.02 0.40 -1.82
N GLU A 136 22.96 0.28 -2.62
CA GLU A 136 23.01 -0.41 -3.92
C GLU A 136 23.99 0.26 -4.90
N GLN A 137 24.00 1.60 -4.96
CA GLN A 137 24.94 2.35 -5.81
C GLN A 137 26.39 2.13 -5.39
N LEU A 138 26.69 2.11 -4.08
CA LEU A 138 28.04 1.83 -3.57
C LEU A 138 28.48 0.41 -3.90
N LEU A 139 27.59 -0.58 -3.73
CA LEU A 139 27.88 -1.99 -4.00
C LEU A 139 28.05 -2.30 -5.50
N SER A 140 27.27 -1.64 -6.35
CA SER A 140 27.41 -1.75 -7.81
C SER A 140 28.65 -1.01 -8.34
N GLY A 141 29.00 0.14 -7.74
CA GLY A 141 30.24 0.87 -8.02
C GLY A 141 31.52 0.15 -7.57
N GLY A 142 31.44 -0.61 -6.47
CA GLY A 142 32.55 -1.41 -5.93
C GLY A 142 32.89 -2.68 -6.73
N ARG A 143 31.99 -3.14 -7.63
CA ARG A 143 32.20 -4.34 -8.46
C ARG A 143 33.18 -4.15 -9.64
N LYS A 144 33.83 -2.99 -9.79
CA LYS A 144 34.95 -2.79 -10.73
C LYS A 144 36.30 -2.81 -10.00
N LYS A 145 36.87 -4.00 -9.87
CA LYS A 145 38.29 -4.34 -10.07
C LYS A 145 38.51 -5.74 -9.51
N ASP A 146 38.49 -6.73 -10.39
CA ASP A 146 39.30 -7.94 -10.26
C ASP A 146 39.30 -8.67 -11.60
N TYR A 147 40.12 -8.18 -12.53
CA TYR A 147 40.72 -9.03 -13.55
C TYR A 147 42.15 -8.54 -13.84
N GLY A 148 43.12 -9.27 -13.30
CA GLY A 148 44.25 -9.75 -14.10
C GLY A 148 45.50 -8.89 -14.18
N GLY A 149 46.00 -8.38 -13.05
CA GLY A 149 47.42 -8.04 -12.96
C GLY A 149 48.25 -9.33 -12.88
N GLN A 150 48.74 -9.84 -14.01
CA GLN A 150 49.86 -10.77 -14.01
C GLN A 150 50.89 -10.30 -15.04
N GLY A 151 51.72 -9.36 -14.59
CA GLY A 151 53.04 -9.19 -15.16
C GLY A 151 53.87 -10.44 -14.87
N ARG A 152 54.50 -10.97 -15.91
CA ARG A 152 55.74 -11.73 -15.78
C ARG A 152 56.69 -11.20 -16.84
N ASP A 153 57.68 -10.46 -16.36
CA ASP A 153 58.95 -10.25 -17.02
C ASP A 153 59.67 -11.60 -17.20
N GLY A 154 60.40 -11.74 -18.32
CA GLY A 154 61.23 -12.89 -18.64
C GLY A 154 61.41 -13.07 -20.14
#